data_AF-A0A136MQD5-F1
#
_entry.id   AF-A0A136MQD5-F1
#
_cell.length_a   1.000
_cell.length_b   1.000
_cell.length_c   1.000
_cell.angle_alpha   90.00
_cell.angle_beta   90.00
_cell.angle_gamma   90.00
#
_symmetry.space_group_name_H-M   'P 1'
#
loop_
_entity.id
_entity.type
_entity.pdbx_description
1 polymer ?
#
loop_
_entity_poly.entity_id
_entity_poly.type
_entity_poly.pdbx_seq_one_letter_code
_entity_poly.pdbx_strand_id
1 'polypeptide(L)'
;MVPFKAPLVGSNRNEVVAKEAGSGPNEPIRAVPLPNAQFETGTFTDQAGTRLHGIKPKSPNGEVYYDLDDRFWFDQGGAAEIQVQVICQKPSRIRLDYDSSDNLLGIMSVAKRASPRKVLEVGVWKILVFSVPDARFANRQYERCDFRLVVEEGDAVFGPITVRRSKS
;
A
#
# COMPACT_ATOMS: atom_id res chain seq x y z
N MET A 1 -30.54 -2.26 -1.14
CA MET A 1 -29.10 -2.19 -0.81
C MET A 1 -28.56 -0.94 -1.49
N VAL A 2 -28.13 0.07 -0.74
CA VAL A 2 -27.63 1.34 -1.32
C VAL A 2 -26.13 1.15 -1.57
N PRO A 3 -25.61 1.38 -2.79
CA PRO A 3 -24.18 1.26 -3.05
C PRO A 3 -23.40 2.23 -2.14
N PHE A 4 -22.36 1.72 -1.47
CA PHE A 4 -21.45 2.55 -0.68
C PHE A 4 -20.79 3.57 -1.61
N LYS A 5 -21.25 4.82 -1.56
CA LYS A 5 -20.63 5.92 -2.28
C LYS A 5 -19.42 6.34 -1.44
N ALA A 6 -18.23 5.95 -1.89
CA ALA A 6 -16.99 6.39 -1.26
C ALA A 6 -17.05 7.91 -1.02
N PRO A 7 -16.63 8.41 0.15
CA PRO A 7 -16.57 9.84 0.39
C PRO A 7 -15.82 10.49 -0.76
N LEU A 8 -16.45 11.47 -1.42
CA LEU A 8 -15.77 12.31 -2.38
C LEU A 8 -14.79 13.15 -1.56
N VAL A 9 -13.57 12.63 -1.39
CA VAL A 9 -12.44 13.45 -0.96
C VAL A 9 -12.31 14.53 -2.03
N GLY A 10 -12.66 15.77 -1.69
CA GLY A 10 -12.60 16.88 -2.62
C GLY A 10 -11.22 16.91 -3.26
N SER A 11 -11.15 16.78 -4.59
CA SER A 11 -9.88 16.79 -5.28
C SER A 11 -9.22 18.15 -5.08
N ASN A 12 -8.27 18.23 -4.15
CA ASN A 12 -7.44 19.40 -4.03
C ASN A 12 -6.67 19.51 -5.34
N ARG A 13 -6.71 20.68 -6.01
CA ARG A 13 -6.01 20.91 -7.30
C ARG A 13 -4.47 20.75 -7.19
N ASN A 14 -3.97 20.49 -5.98
CA ASN A 14 -2.56 20.35 -5.63
C ASN A 14 -2.14 18.92 -5.26
N GLU A 15 -2.94 17.91 -5.57
CA GLU A 15 -2.57 16.50 -5.34
C GLU A 15 -2.12 15.82 -6.64
N VAL A 16 -1.06 15.00 -6.55
CA VAL A 16 -0.67 14.05 -7.59
C VAL A 16 -0.97 12.65 -7.06
N VAL A 17 -1.64 11.83 -7.89
CA VAL A 17 -2.18 10.53 -7.48
C VAL A 17 -1.62 9.42 -8.38
N ALA A 18 -0.93 8.45 -7.79
CA ALA A 18 -0.60 7.17 -8.42
C ALA A 18 -1.66 6.15 -8.02
N LYS A 19 -2.13 5.35 -8.98
CA LYS A 19 -3.07 4.25 -8.74
C LYS A 19 -2.54 2.97 -9.36
N GLU A 20 -2.60 1.89 -8.60
CA GLU A 20 -2.49 0.54 -9.17
C GLU A 20 -3.74 0.28 -10.03
N ALA A 21 -3.55 -0.05 -11.30
CA ALA A 21 -4.60 -0.24 -12.30
C ALA A 21 -4.73 -1.71 -12.76
N GLY A 22 -3.93 -2.63 -12.21
CA GLY A 22 -3.77 -4.00 -12.70
C GLY A 22 -2.35 -4.53 -12.44
N SER A 23 -1.87 -5.46 -13.25
CA SER A 23 -0.50 -6.01 -13.14
C SER A 23 0.38 -5.64 -14.35
N GLY A 24 0.05 -4.54 -15.04
CA GLY A 24 0.72 -4.11 -16.26
C GLY A 24 2.12 -3.49 -16.03
N PRO A 25 3.01 -3.54 -17.03
CA PRO A 25 4.39 -3.04 -16.92
C PRO A 25 4.50 -1.49 -16.85
N ASN A 26 3.39 -0.76 -16.96
CA ASN A 26 3.35 0.70 -16.95
C ASN A 26 2.56 1.28 -15.77
N GLU A 27 2.37 0.49 -14.73
CA GLU A 27 1.58 0.91 -13.59
C GLU A 27 2.45 1.68 -12.60
N PRO A 28 1.93 2.79 -12.06
CA PRO A 28 2.72 3.66 -11.20
C PRO A 28 3.01 3.01 -9.84
N ILE A 29 2.36 1.91 -9.49
CA ILE A 29 2.60 1.11 -8.29
C ILE A 29 2.60 -0.35 -8.73
N ARG A 30 3.60 -1.13 -8.33
CA ARG A 30 3.73 -2.55 -8.68
C ARG A 30 4.14 -3.38 -7.48
N ALA A 31 3.45 -4.50 -7.25
CA ALA A 31 3.94 -5.49 -6.31
C ALA A 31 5.17 -6.25 -6.85
N VAL A 32 6.20 -6.39 -6.02
CA VAL A 32 7.48 -6.99 -6.39
C VAL A 32 7.64 -8.36 -5.72
N PRO A 33 7.72 -9.47 -6.48
CA PRO A 33 8.00 -10.77 -5.90
C PRO A 33 9.47 -10.83 -5.45
N LEU A 34 9.70 -11.08 -4.17
CA LEU A 34 11.05 -11.26 -3.60
C LEU A 34 11.25 -12.71 -3.16
N PRO A 35 12.49 -13.22 -3.06
CA PRO A 35 12.75 -14.62 -2.69
C PRO A 35 12.01 -15.09 -1.43
N ASN A 36 11.88 -14.22 -0.43
CA ASN A 36 11.21 -14.52 0.85
C ASN A 36 9.82 -13.90 0.98
N ALA A 37 9.33 -13.20 -0.05
CA ALA A 37 8.07 -12.48 -0.03
C ALA A 37 7.27 -12.74 -1.31
N GLN A 38 6.68 -13.94 -1.37
CA GLN A 38 5.82 -14.37 -2.46
C GLN A 38 4.36 -13.99 -2.19
N PHE A 39 3.59 -13.81 -3.26
CA PHE A 39 2.16 -13.53 -3.21
C PHE A 39 1.42 -14.21 -4.37
N GLU A 40 0.12 -14.38 -4.22
CA GLU A 40 -0.78 -14.73 -5.33
C GLU A 40 -1.60 -13.52 -5.74
N THR A 41 -1.88 -13.40 -7.03
CA THR A 41 -2.81 -12.41 -7.56
C THR A 41 -4.10 -13.09 -8.01
N GLY A 42 -5.22 -12.39 -7.96
CA GLY A 42 -6.50 -12.98 -8.31
C GLY A 42 -7.66 -12.00 -8.24
N THR A 43 -8.85 -12.46 -8.63
CA THR A 43 -10.09 -11.72 -8.37
C THR A 43 -10.70 -12.22 -7.07
N PHE A 44 -10.91 -11.31 -6.14
CA PHE A 44 -11.50 -11.60 -4.83
C PHE A 44 -12.86 -10.93 -4.73
N THR A 45 -13.83 -11.65 -4.18
CA THR A 45 -15.22 -11.21 -4.07
C THR A 45 -15.56 -11.06 -2.60
N ASP A 46 -16.18 -9.94 -2.25
CA ASP A 46 -16.67 -9.71 -0.89
C ASP A 46 -18.09 -10.28 -0.68
N GLN A 47 -18.60 -10.21 0.54
CA GLN A 47 -19.94 -10.67 0.91
C GLN A 47 -21.07 -9.91 0.19
N ALA A 48 -20.80 -8.69 -0.30
CA ALA A 48 -21.75 -7.91 -1.08
C ALA A 48 -21.69 -8.21 -2.59
N GLY A 49 -20.79 -9.10 -3.02
CA GLY A 49 -20.58 -9.45 -4.43
C GLY A 49 -19.63 -8.51 -5.17
N THR A 50 -18.98 -7.57 -4.48
CA THR A 50 -18.00 -6.66 -5.08
C THR A 50 -16.73 -7.43 -5.42
N ARG A 51 -16.31 -7.36 -6.69
CA ARG A 51 -15.15 -8.08 -7.21
C ARG A 51 -14.01 -7.11 -7.48
N LEU A 52 -12.85 -7.33 -6.88
CA LEU A 52 -11.63 -6.58 -7.17
C LEU A 52 -10.47 -7.51 -7.48
N HIS A 53 -9.56 -7.04 -8.33
CA HIS A 53 -8.24 -7.65 -8.42
C HIS A 53 -7.48 -7.37 -7.13
N GLY A 54 -6.76 -8.35 -6.61
CA GLY A 54 -5.98 -8.19 -5.39
C GLY A 54 -4.82 -9.16 -5.30
N ILE A 55 -4.06 -8.96 -4.24
CA ILE A 55 -2.80 -9.62 -3.93
C ILE A 55 -2.93 -10.23 -2.53
N LYS A 56 -2.73 -11.53 -2.42
CA LYS A 56 -2.71 -12.23 -1.14
C LYS A 56 -1.28 -12.65 -0.81
N PRO A 57 -0.72 -12.23 0.34
CA PRO A 57 0.59 -12.70 0.78
C PRO A 57 0.60 -14.24 0.91
N LYS A 58 1.69 -14.87 0.45
CA LYS A 58 1.99 -16.29 0.65
C LYS A 58 3.20 -16.54 1.55
N SER A 59 3.96 -15.49 1.84
CA SER A 59 5.11 -15.58 2.73
C SER A 59 4.68 -15.86 4.18
N PRO A 60 5.50 -16.58 4.96
CA PRO A 60 5.22 -16.80 6.39
C PRO A 60 5.07 -15.51 7.20
N ASN A 61 5.70 -14.42 6.76
CA ASN A 61 5.66 -13.12 7.42
C ASN A 61 4.48 -12.24 6.94
N GLY A 62 3.67 -12.70 5.99
CA GLY A 62 2.51 -11.94 5.50
C GLY A 62 2.89 -10.64 4.79
N GLU A 63 4.05 -10.60 4.12
CA GLU A 63 4.60 -9.39 3.51
C GLU A 63 4.34 -9.33 2.00
N VAL A 64 4.01 -8.13 1.52
CA VAL A 64 3.99 -7.78 0.09
C VAL A 64 4.73 -6.46 -0.09
N TYR A 65 5.70 -6.45 -1.00
CA TYR A 65 6.55 -5.31 -1.31
C TYR A 65 6.06 -4.61 -2.56
N TYR A 66 6.18 -3.29 -2.58
CA TYR A 66 5.73 -2.44 -3.68
C TYR A 66 6.82 -1.48 -4.12
N ASP A 67 6.91 -1.33 -5.43
CA ASP A 67 7.75 -0.39 -6.17
C ASP A 67 6.84 0.71 -6.73
N LEU A 68 7.25 1.98 -6.57
CA LEU A 68 6.56 3.15 -7.04
C LEU A 68 7.34 3.74 -8.22
N ASP A 69 6.67 3.97 -9.35
CA ASP A 69 7.34 4.46 -10.55
C ASP A 69 8.11 5.77 -10.28
N ASP A 70 9.41 5.75 -10.54
CA ASP A 70 10.32 6.88 -10.34
C ASP A 70 9.83 8.20 -10.98
N ARG A 71 9.04 8.11 -12.07
CA ARG A 71 8.43 9.29 -12.73
C ARG A 71 7.37 9.97 -11.88
N PHE A 72 6.73 9.24 -10.97
CA PHE A 72 5.73 9.79 -10.05
C PHE A 72 6.41 10.48 -8.87
N TRP A 73 7.36 9.78 -8.23
CA TRP A 73 8.09 10.28 -7.07
C TRP A 73 9.39 9.49 -6.89
N PHE A 74 10.54 10.14 -7.09
CA PHE A 74 11.86 9.54 -6.86
C PHE A 74 12.78 10.48 -6.08
N ASP A 75 13.40 9.94 -5.03
CA ASP A 75 14.48 10.57 -4.25
C ASP A 75 14.21 12.01 -3.79
N GLN A 76 12.96 12.29 -3.43
CA GLN A 76 12.50 13.59 -2.93
C GLN A 76 11.81 13.40 -1.59
N GLY A 77 12.19 14.17 -0.58
CA GLY A 77 11.52 14.13 0.72
C GLY A 77 10.14 14.81 0.66
N GLY A 78 9.12 14.22 1.27
CA GLY A 78 7.83 14.87 1.45
C GLY A 78 6.75 13.99 2.10
N ALA A 79 5.60 14.59 2.38
CA ALA A 79 4.48 13.87 2.98
C ALA A 79 3.63 13.16 1.91
N ALA A 80 3.30 11.90 2.16
CA ALA A 80 2.42 11.07 1.35
C ALA A 80 1.25 10.50 2.16
N GLU A 81 0.18 10.16 1.45
CA GLU A 81 -0.90 9.32 1.96
C GLU A 81 -1.00 8.07 1.08
N ILE A 82 -1.03 6.89 1.72
CA ILE A 82 -1.20 5.61 1.03
C ILE A 82 -2.55 5.04 1.43
N GLN A 83 -3.44 4.89 0.45
CA GLN A 83 -4.73 4.24 0.60
C GLN A 83 -4.67 2.84 0.02
N VAL A 84 -5.14 1.85 0.77
CA VAL A 84 -5.13 0.45 0.35
C VAL A 84 -6.52 -0.13 0.52
N GLN A 85 -7.09 -0.70 -0.54
CA GLN A 85 -8.27 -1.55 -0.37
C GLN A 85 -7.86 -2.88 0.26
N VAL A 86 -8.63 -3.37 1.22
CA VAL A 86 -8.35 -4.64 1.90
C VAL A 86 -9.62 -5.42 2.17
N ILE A 87 -9.54 -6.74 2.04
CA ILE A 87 -10.53 -7.67 2.58
C ILE A 87 -9.83 -8.71 3.45
N CYS A 88 -10.43 -9.01 4.60
CA CYS A 88 -9.95 -9.99 5.57
C CYS A 88 -11.04 -11.03 5.83
N GLN A 89 -10.69 -12.29 6.07
CA GLN A 89 -11.63 -13.32 6.53
C GLN A 89 -11.59 -13.51 8.05
N LYS A 90 -10.60 -12.89 8.71
CA LYS A 90 -10.47 -12.83 10.17
C LYS A 90 -10.19 -11.38 10.60
N PRO A 91 -10.44 -11.02 11.86
CA PRO A 91 -9.92 -9.77 12.39
C PRO A 91 -8.40 -9.72 12.22
N SER A 92 -7.90 -8.63 11.66
CA SER A 92 -6.51 -8.53 11.22
C SER A 92 -5.85 -7.21 11.64
N ARG A 93 -4.53 -7.23 11.69
CA ARG A 93 -3.68 -6.07 11.96
C ARG A 93 -2.66 -5.90 10.84
N ILE A 94 -2.72 -4.77 10.15
CA ILE A 94 -1.92 -4.50 8.96
C ILE A 94 -1.05 -3.29 9.21
N ARG A 95 0.21 -3.39 8.82
CA ARG A 95 1.21 -2.35 8.97
C ARG A 95 1.80 -1.98 7.62
N LEU A 96 2.24 -0.74 7.51
CA LEU A 96 3.02 -0.24 6.38
C LEU A 96 4.42 0.16 6.86
N ASP A 97 5.44 -0.38 6.23
CA ASP A 97 6.82 0.11 6.34
C ASP A 97 7.20 0.81 5.01
N TYR A 98 7.98 1.90 5.05
CA TYR A 98 8.26 2.75 3.87
C TYR A 98 9.66 3.37 3.87
N ASP A 99 10.16 3.69 2.68
CA ASP A 99 11.43 4.40 2.45
C ASP A 99 11.30 5.85 2.91
N SER A 100 11.93 6.18 4.03
CA SER A 100 11.87 7.51 4.63
C SER A 100 13.07 8.38 4.25
N SER A 101 12.81 9.68 4.17
CA SER A 101 13.81 10.74 4.03
C SER A 101 14.50 11.07 5.35
N ASP A 102 14.01 10.54 6.47
CA ASP A 102 14.66 10.68 7.76
C ASP A 102 16.07 10.08 7.70
N ASN A 103 17.08 10.91 7.96
CA ASN A 103 18.48 10.55 7.95
C ASN A 103 19.09 10.61 9.35
N LEU A 104 18.29 10.26 10.37
CA LEU A 104 18.81 10.07 11.72
C LEU A 104 20.04 9.16 11.66
N LEU A 105 21.20 9.74 11.99
CA LEU A 105 22.52 9.11 12.10
C LEU A 105 23.33 8.88 10.81
N GLY A 106 22.96 9.51 9.68
CA GLY A 106 23.77 9.40 8.44
C GLY A 106 23.77 8.00 7.82
N ILE A 107 22.81 7.16 8.21
CA ILE A 107 22.64 5.81 7.67
C ILE A 107 21.82 5.91 6.39
N MET A 108 22.34 5.37 5.29
CA MET A 108 21.89 5.55 3.90
C MET A 108 20.44 5.09 3.58
N SER A 109 19.66 4.60 4.52
CA SER A 109 18.25 4.22 4.35
C SER A 109 17.61 4.02 5.72
N VAL A 110 16.51 4.71 6.01
CA VAL A 110 15.73 4.44 7.23
C VAL A 110 14.36 3.93 6.79
N ALA A 111 14.20 2.62 6.79
CA ALA A 111 12.88 2.04 6.75
C ALA A 111 12.10 2.49 7.99
N LYS A 112 11.07 3.33 7.80
CA LYS A 112 10.17 3.75 8.88
C LYS A 112 8.87 2.98 8.81
N ARG A 113 8.15 3.03 9.92
CA ARG A 113 6.93 2.27 10.15
C ARG A 113 5.79 3.23 10.43
N ALA A 114 4.72 3.13 9.66
CA ALA A 114 3.46 3.79 9.97
C ALA A 114 2.74 3.04 11.10
N SER A 115 1.87 3.74 11.83
CA SER A 115 1.04 3.11 12.86
C SER A 115 0.17 1.99 12.24
N PRO A 116 0.19 0.76 12.81
CA PRO A 116 -0.64 -0.33 12.30
C PRO A 116 -2.13 0.00 12.36
N ARG A 117 -2.88 -0.54 11.40
CA ARG A 117 -4.34 -0.42 11.30
C ARG A 117 -4.99 -1.77 11.59
N LYS A 118 -6.07 -1.76 12.38
CA LYS A 118 -6.89 -2.95 12.63
C LYS A 118 -8.06 -2.99 11.65
N VAL A 119 -8.36 -4.18 11.15
CA VAL A 119 -9.57 -4.47 10.36
C VAL A 119 -10.39 -5.46 11.19
N LEU A 120 -11.47 -4.98 11.80
CA LEU A 120 -12.32 -5.81 12.67
C LEU A 120 -13.50 -6.42 11.91
N GLU A 121 -13.99 -5.72 10.88
CA GLU A 121 -15.08 -6.18 10.04
C GLU A 121 -14.53 -7.07 8.92
N VAL A 122 -15.02 -8.30 8.86
CA VAL A 122 -14.54 -9.34 7.95
C VAL A 122 -15.47 -9.54 6.75
N GLY A 123 -14.93 -10.06 5.66
CA GLY A 123 -15.70 -10.43 4.47
C GLY A 123 -16.16 -9.27 3.60
N VAL A 124 -15.74 -8.03 3.90
CA VAL A 124 -16.09 -6.83 3.13
C VAL A 124 -14.84 -6.03 2.75
N TRP A 125 -14.85 -5.39 1.59
CA TRP A 125 -13.76 -4.48 1.22
C TRP A 125 -13.77 -3.23 2.10
N LYS A 126 -12.62 -2.88 2.65
CA LYS A 126 -12.36 -1.66 3.43
C LYS A 126 -11.22 -0.87 2.81
N ILE A 127 -11.17 0.42 3.11
CA ILE A 127 -10.03 1.28 2.73
C ILE A 127 -9.23 1.58 3.99
N LEU A 128 -7.97 1.18 4.01
CA LEU A 128 -7.00 1.60 5.01
C LEU A 128 -6.25 2.83 4.50
N VAL A 129 -6.00 3.78 5.40
CA VAL A 129 -5.27 5.01 5.09
C VAL A 129 -4.06 5.12 6.02
N PHE A 130 -2.88 5.22 5.42
CA PHE A 130 -1.61 5.40 6.12
C PHE A 130 -1.03 6.77 5.79
N SER A 131 -0.68 7.53 6.84
CA SER A 131 0.03 8.79 6.71
C SER A 131 1.54 8.53 6.74
N VAL A 132 2.25 9.07 5.77
CA VAL A 132 3.69 8.88 5.58
C VAL A 132 4.33 10.27 5.57
N PRO A 133 4.75 10.81 6.72
CA PRO A 133 5.08 12.23 6.85
C PRO A 133 6.37 12.65 6.13
N ASP A 134 7.27 11.69 5.88
CA ASP A 134 8.62 11.94 5.39
C ASP A 134 9.04 10.90 4.33
N ALA A 135 8.13 10.54 3.41
CA ALA A 135 8.42 9.66 2.28
C ALA A 135 9.61 10.14 1.45
N ARG A 136 10.41 9.19 0.97
CA ARG A 136 11.51 9.43 0.01
C ARG A 136 11.34 8.63 -1.28
N PHE A 137 10.84 7.40 -1.17
CA PHE A 137 10.61 6.48 -2.29
C PHE A 137 11.76 6.51 -3.31
N ALA A 138 12.95 6.16 -2.85
CA ALA A 138 14.19 6.20 -3.63
C ALA A 138 14.71 4.80 -3.93
N ASN A 139 13.85 3.77 -3.89
CA ASN A 139 14.24 2.38 -4.10
C ASN A 139 15.31 1.89 -3.11
N ARG A 140 15.27 2.36 -1.86
CA ARG A 140 16.29 2.03 -0.84
C ARG A 140 15.83 1.02 0.19
N GLN A 141 14.57 0.56 0.14
CA GLN A 141 14.17 -0.60 0.90
C GLN A 141 14.47 -1.89 0.12
N TYR A 142 14.71 -2.96 0.88
CA TYR A 142 14.76 -4.36 0.46
C TYR A 142 14.62 -4.60 -1.05
N GLU A 143 15.75 -4.86 -1.72
CA GLU A 143 15.78 -5.17 -3.16
C GLU A 143 15.09 -4.14 -4.07
N ARG A 144 15.25 -2.84 -3.77
CA ARG A 144 14.72 -1.72 -4.56
C ARG A 144 13.21 -1.51 -4.48
N CYS A 145 12.62 -1.80 -3.33
CA CYS A 145 11.22 -1.45 -3.08
C CYS A 145 11.11 -0.11 -2.35
N ASP A 146 9.93 0.50 -2.39
CA ASP A 146 9.64 1.78 -1.75
C ASP A 146 8.82 1.64 -0.48
N PHE A 147 7.93 0.65 -0.43
CA PHE A 147 7.19 0.32 0.78
C PHE A 147 6.76 -1.15 0.78
N ARG A 148 6.32 -1.63 1.94
CA ARG A 148 5.69 -2.94 2.09
C ARG A 148 4.49 -2.89 3.01
N LEU A 149 3.53 -3.75 2.73
CA LEU A 149 2.44 -4.08 3.63
C LEU A 149 2.75 -5.38 4.35
N VAL A 150 2.46 -5.41 5.66
CA VAL A 150 2.72 -6.56 6.52
C VAL A 150 1.43 -6.92 7.26
N VAL A 151 0.99 -8.16 7.14
CA VAL A 151 -0.08 -8.73 7.98
C VAL A 151 0.55 -9.19 9.30
N GLU A 152 0.49 -8.35 10.33
CA GLU A 152 1.04 -8.67 11.66
C GLU A 152 0.20 -9.73 12.38
N GLU A 153 -1.12 -9.69 12.19
CA GLU A 153 -2.09 -10.62 12.78
C GLU A 153 -3.22 -10.88 11.77
N GLY A 154 -3.74 -12.12 11.73
CA GLY A 154 -4.91 -12.49 10.92
C GLY A 154 -4.57 -12.84 9.47
N ASP A 155 -5.40 -12.35 8.54
CA ASP A 155 -5.23 -12.51 7.10
C ASP A 155 -5.58 -11.23 6.32
N ALA A 156 -5.10 -11.10 5.09
CA ALA A 156 -5.49 -10.00 4.23
C ALA A 156 -5.34 -10.38 2.75
N VAL A 157 -6.20 -9.78 1.93
CA VAL A 157 -5.97 -9.58 0.51
C VAL A 157 -5.92 -8.07 0.28
N PHE A 158 -4.84 -7.59 -0.32
CA PHE A 158 -4.64 -6.20 -0.68
C PHE A 158 -5.20 -5.98 -2.09
N GLY A 159 -6.23 -5.16 -2.21
CA GLY A 159 -6.77 -4.68 -3.48
C GLY A 159 -6.01 -3.44 -3.98
N PRO A 160 -6.66 -2.61 -4.83
CA PRO A 160 -6.03 -1.44 -5.41
C PRO A 160 -5.40 -0.51 -4.38
N ILE A 161 -4.17 -0.07 -4.66
CA ILE A 161 -3.44 0.92 -3.89
C ILE A 161 -3.49 2.28 -4.59
N THR A 162 -3.59 3.33 -3.78
CA THR A 162 -3.45 4.72 -4.21
C THR A 162 -2.41 5.42 -3.37
N VAL A 163 -1.42 6.06 -4.00
CA VAL A 163 -0.46 6.94 -3.31
C VAL A 163 -0.75 8.37 -3.71
N ARG A 164 -0.87 9.25 -2.72
CA ARG A 164 -1.08 10.69 -2.91
C ARG A 164 0.07 11.47 -2.30
N ARG A 165 0.48 12.53 -2.99
CA ARG A 165 1.46 13.49 -2.50
C ARG A 165 0.99 14.92 -2.66
N SER A 166 1.43 15.78 -1.75
CA SER A 166 1.30 17.21 -1.95
C SER A 166 2.22 17.67 -3.08
N LYS A 167 1.76 18.58 -3.94
CA LYS A 167 2.67 19.28 -4.86
C LYS A 167 3.70 20.06 -4.04
N SER A 168 4.98 19.82 -4.36
CA SER A 168 6.11 20.67 -3.98
C SER A 168 6.08 21.99 -4.71
#